data_AF-A0A1D2WWG8-F1
#
_entry.id   AF-A0A1D2WWG8-F1
#
_cell.length_a   1.000
_cell.length_b   1.000
_cell.length_c   1.000
_cell.angle_alpha   90.00
_cell.angle_beta   90.00
_cell.angle_gamma   90.00
#
_symmetry.space_group_name_H-M   'P 1'
#
loop_
_entity.id
_entity.type
_entity.pdbx_description
1 polymer ?
#
loop_
_entity_poly.entity_id
_entity_poly.type
_entity_poly.pdbx_seq_one_letter_code
_entity_poly.pdbx_strand_id
1 'polypeptide(L)'
;MQYILAKQRLMPKIISSKLSSNNKKLNHRTDYFRIKEYIDNFLNGNNQNRFIVMPGLRGVGKTTILLQLYEYLIKNDVPNSDILYFDVSELKSFYNVNILDVITNFIENIHQTTMVELNKPIFLLIDEVHFDKNWTLTGKIVYDNNNNIFMIFTGSSAIELQIHADAIRRMEKEPIFPCTFPEYLFLKQNIHFPKEMSFALQDLILNGNVDLAITNERKIQESMINLDNDPDIEFKKFLTQHSFPFSLKMQDFQIHEKTINNINRIIEKDISSLKTFNTSTNDTISRIVTYIAMQKPGGTSNVKLAQMLGVSPNTINNILNVLEKTQLLFPITAYSTGSKIIKKPWEYFFLAPSIKASINFEIGRYNLNNKKCLATLAETLVASSLYKLKLLRHNFIGLFYDPKKSGVDFLVRNIDKIIPIEVGVGKKTKSQLTKAINNYNSDYGILISNRTFSIKKENNIIYIPLRTFSYI
;
A
#
# COMPACT_ATOMS: atom_id res chain seq x y z
N MET A 1 -9.05 24.09 -23.69
CA MET A 1 -10.45 24.53 -23.51
C MET A 1 -11.50 23.43 -23.54
N GLN A 2 -11.83 22.86 -24.71
CA GLN A 2 -12.97 21.93 -24.86
C GLN A 2 -12.88 20.72 -23.92
N TYR A 3 -11.67 20.17 -23.73
CA TYR A 3 -11.41 19.11 -22.76
C TYR A 3 -11.80 19.47 -21.32
N ILE A 4 -11.37 20.65 -20.85
CA ILE A 4 -11.61 21.13 -19.48
C ILE A 4 -13.11 21.31 -19.22
N LEU A 5 -13.80 22.01 -20.13
CA LEU A 5 -15.25 22.21 -20.04
C LEU A 5 -16.02 20.89 -20.07
N ALA A 6 -15.59 19.95 -20.92
CA ALA A 6 -16.19 18.62 -20.98
C ALA A 6 -16.01 17.87 -19.64
N LYS A 7 -14.81 17.93 -19.03
CA LYS A 7 -14.55 17.32 -17.72
C LYS A 7 -15.43 17.95 -16.64
N GLN A 8 -15.43 19.28 -16.51
CA GLN A 8 -16.26 19.99 -15.53
C GLN A 8 -17.75 19.63 -15.64
N ARG A 9 -18.28 19.56 -16.87
CA ARG A 9 -19.69 19.19 -17.11
C ARG A 9 -20.00 17.73 -16.74
N LEU A 10 -19.06 16.81 -16.96
CA LEU A 10 -19.27 15.38 -16.73
C LEU A 10 -18.98 14.94 -15.30
N MET A 11 -18.31 15.76 -14.47
CA MET A 11 -17.93 15.42 -13.10
C MET A 11 -19.10 14.95 -12.23
N PRO A 12 -20.25 15.65 -12.15
CA PRO A 12 -21.37 15.17 -11.34
C PRO A 12 -21.84 13.77 -11.71
N LYS A 13 -21.86 13.44 -13.02
CA LYS A 13 -22.23 12.11 -13.52
C LYS A 13 -21.17 11.04 -13.23
N ILE A 14 -19.89 11.41 -13.31
CA ILE A 14 -18.79 10.50 -12.98
C ILE A 14 -18.77 10.18 -11.49
N ILE A 15 -19.01 11.17 -10.62
CA ILE A 15 -19.11 10.99 -9.17
C ILE A 15 -20.28 10.07 -8.83
N SER A 16 -21.48 10.34 -9.34
CA SER A 16 -22.66 9.53 -9.03
C SER A 16 -22.50 8.07 -9.48
N SER A 17 -21.91 7.84 -10.65
CA SER A 17 -21.68 6.49 -11.18
C SER A 17 -20.53 5.73 -10.52
N LYS A 18 -19.43 6.41 -10.14
CA LYS A 18 -18.24 5.74 -9.57
C LYS A 18 -18.26 5.62 -8.05
N LEU A 19 -18.97 6.51 -7.33
CA LEU A 19 -19.02 6.52 -5.87
C LEU A 19 -20.25 5.84 -5.27
N SER A 20 -21.10 5.26 -6.10
CA SER A 20 -22.28 4.51 -5.67
C SER A 20 -22.25 3.07 -6.19
N SER A 21 -22.89 2.16 -5.47
CA SER A 21 -23.08 0.75 -5.85
C SER A 21 -24.42 0.29 -5.34
N ASN A 22 -25.27 -0.29 -6.21
CA ASN A 22 -26.62 -0.74 -5.82
C ASN A 22 -27.38 0.35 -5.04
N ASN A 23 -27.30 1.60 -5.51
CA ASN A 23 -27.87 2.80 -4.88
C ASN A 23 -27.36 3.13 -3.46
N LYS A 24 -26.30 2.45 -2.98
CA LYS A 24 -25.59 2.79 -1.74
C LYS A 24 -24.27 3.49 -2.05
N LYS A 25 -23.99 4.56 -1.32
CA LYS A 25 -22.72 5.28 -1.43
C LYS A 25 -21.57 4.44 -0.86
N LEU A 26 -20.40 4.53 -1.49
CA LEU A 26 -19.18 3.89 -1.00
C LEU A 26 -18.68 4.53 0.30
N ASN A 27 -18.26 3.69 1.24
CA ASN A 27 -17.57 4.11 2.45
C ASN A 27 -16.21 4.76 2.15
N HIS A 28 -15.75 5.63 3.05
CA HIS A 28 -14.46 6.32 2.95
C HIS A 28 -13.36 5.52 3.65
N ARG A 29 -12.21 5.35 3.00
CA ARG A 29 -11.03 4.74 3.64
C ARG A 29 -10.43 5.68 4.69
N THR A 30 -9.59 5.13 5.57
CA THR A 30 -8.84 5.94 6.55
C THR A 30 -7.97 7.00 5.87
N ASP A 31 -7.37 6.66 4.73
CA ASP A 31 -6.53 7.58 3.95
C ASP A 31 -7.29 8.82 3.44
N TYR A 32 -8.58 8.68 3.12
CA TYR A 32 -9.43 9.82 2.71
C TYR A 32 -9.48 10.87 3.82
N PHE A 33 -9.64 10.46 5.08
CA PHE A 33 -9.73 11.41 6.19
C PHE A 33 -8.41 12.11 6.47
N ARG A 34 -7.26 11.42 6.30
CA ARG A 34 -5.94 12.07 6.40
C ARG A 34 -5.76 13.14 5.33
N ILE A 35 -6.11 12.84 4.08
CA ILE A 35 -5.96 13.79 2.97
C ILE A 35 -6.94 14.97 3.11
N LYS A 36 -8.16 14.69 3.57
CA LYS A 36 -9.18 15.71 3.87
C LYS A 36 -8.66 16.75 4.88
N GLU A 37 -7.88 16.35 5.88
CA GLU A 37 -7.31 17.26 6.87
C GLU A 37 -6.42 18.34 6.23
N TYR A 38 -5.62 17.99 5.21
CA TYR A 38 -4.84 18.98 4.46
C TYR A 38 -5.73 19.99 3.72
N ILE A 39 -6.83 19.53 3.12
CA ILE A 39 -7.81 20.40 2.46
C ILE A 39 -8.47 21.34 3.48
N ASP A 40 -8.88 20.82 4.63
CA ASP A 40 -9.53 21.63 5.67
C ASP A 40 -8.58 22.69 6.21
N ASN A 41 -7.33 22.32 6.49
CA ASN A 41 -6.28 23.25 6.90
C ASN A 41 -6.07 24.35 5.86
N PHE A 42 -6.05 23.99 4.58
CA PHE A 42 -5.92 24.94 3.48
C PHE A 42 -7.11 25.91 3.38
N LEU A 43 -8.34 25.39 3.47
CA LEU A 43 -9.56 26.20 3.49
C LEU A 43 -9.61 27.16 4.70
N ASN A 44 -9.03 26.77 5.83
CA ASN A 44 -8.90 27.58 7.04
C ASN A 44 -7.71 28.58 6.99
N GLY A 45 -7.02 28.71 5.86
CA GLY A 45 -5.94 29.68 5.66
C GLY A 45 -4.54 29.20 6.07
N ASN A 46 -4.35 27.89 6.29
CA ASN A 46 -3.02 27.31 6.44
C ASN A 46 -2.50 26.79 5.09
N ASN A 47 -1.58 27.55 4.50
CA ASN A 47 -1.15 27.34 3.12
C ASN A 47 0.14 26.51 3.02
N GLN A 48 0.68 26.00 4.13
CA GLN A 48 2.00 25.34 4.15
C GLN A 48 2.00 24.04 3.32
N ASN A 49 1.04 23.15 3.60
CA ASN A 49 0.96 21.81 3.04
C ASN A 49 -0.13 21.75 1.96
N ARG A 50 0.19 22.29 0.78
CA ARG A 50 -0.76 22.43 -0.35
C ARG A 50 -0.39 21.63 -1.60
N PHE A 51 0.66 20.81 -1.54
CA PHE A 51 1.02 19.89 -2.63
C PHE A 51 1.14 18.47 -2.07
N ILE A 52 0.07 17.70 -2.23
CA ILE A 52 -0.03 16.34 -1.73
C ILE A 52 0.23 15.37 -2.88
N VAL A 53 1.08 14.38 -2.63
CA VAL A 53 1.37 13.29 -3.57
C VAL A 53 0.92 11.98 -2.96
N MET A 54 0.07 11.24 -3.66
CA MET A 54 -0.47 9.94 -3.26
C MET A 54 0.14 8.80 -4.08
N PRO A 55 1.35 8.31 -3.75
CA PRO A 55 1.89 7.10 -4.36
C PRO A 55 1.12 5.88 -3.87
N GLY A 56 0.99 4.85 -4.71
CA GLY A 56 0.44 3.57 -4.27
C GLY A 56 0.25 2.60 -5.41
N LEU A 57 0.05 1.32 -5.09
CA LEU A 57 -0.19 0.28 -6.09
C LEU A 57 -1.43 0.57 -6.95
N ARG A 58 -1.48 -0.02 -8.14
CA ARG A 58 -2.71 0.00 -8.95
C ARG A 58 -3.82 -0.74 -8.21
N GLY A 59 -5.02 -0.16 -8.20
CA GLY A 59 -6.20 -0.78 -7.58
C GLY A 59 -6.40 -0.51 -6.08
N VAL A 60 -5.51 0.24 -5.40
CA VAL A 60 -5.67 0.58 -3.96
C VAL A 60 -6.75 1.64 -3.67
N GLY A 61 -7.37 2.22 -4.71
CA GLY A 61 -8.49 3.16 -4.55
C GLY A 61 -8.12 4.65 -4.59
N LYS A 62 -6.93 5.03 -5.09
CA LYS A 62 -6.50 6.44 -5.21
C LYS A 62 -7.50 7.32 -5.96
N THR A 63 -7.92 6.90 -7.16
CA THR A 63 -8.95 7.59 -7.95
C THR A 63 -10.27 7.71 -7.18
N THR A 64 -10.67 6.68 -6.43
CA THR A 64 -11.88 6.73 -5.61
C THR A 64 -11.76 7.78 -4.52
N ILE A 65 -10.60 7.88 -3.86
CA ILE A 65 -10.32 8.92 -2.86
C ILE A 65 -10.37 10.31 -3.50
N LEU A 66 -9.74 10.53 -4.67
CA LEU A 66 -9.82 11.82 -5.38
C LEU A 66 -11.26 12.23 -5.67
N LEU A 67 -12.08 11.31 -6.17
CA LEU A 67 -13.47 11.60 -6.49
C LEU A 67 -14.31 11.85 -5.23
N GLN A 68 -14.03 11.15 -4.13
CA GLN A 68 -14.66 11.41 -2.83
C GLN A 68 -14.27 12.81 -2.31
N LEU A 69 -13.02 13.23 -2.48
CA LEU A 69 -12.56 14.58 -2.10
C LEU A 69 -13.15 15.66 -3.01
N TYR A 70 -13.33 15.39 -4.30
CA TYR A 70 -14.07 16.28 -5.20
C TYR A 70 -15.50 16.51 -4.69
N GLU A 71 -16.22 15.42 -4.38
CA GLU A 71 -17.58 15.51 -3.84
C GLU A 71 -17.61 16.24 -2.49
N TYR A 72 -16.59 16.06 -1.65
CA TYR A 72 -16.44 16.78 -0.40
C TYR A 72 -16.29 18.29 -0.60
N LEU A 73 -15.42 18.72 -1.52
CA LEU A 73 -15.21 20.14 -1.83
C LEU A 73 -16.52 20.80 -2.28
N ILE A 74 -17.27 20.17 -3.20
CA ILE A 74 -18.57 20.67 -3.66
C ILE A 74 -19.57 20.81 -2.49
N LYS A 75 -19.57 19.87 -1.54
CA LYS A 75 -20.43 19.91 -0.37
C LYS A 75 -20.05 20.96 0.67
N ASN A 76 -18.83 21.49 0.60
CA ASN A 76 -18.35 22.59 1.45
C ASN A 76 -18.31 23.89 0.63
N ASP A 77 -19.28 24.06 -0.26
CA ASP A 77 -19.53 25.28 -1.04
C ASP A 77 -18.37 25.74 -1.93
N VAL A 78 -17.42 24.86 -2.25
CA VAL A 78 -16.41 25.16 -3.28
C VAL A 78 -17.06 25.08 -4.66
N PRO A 79 -17.01 26.16 -5.48
CA PRO A 79 -17.61 26.13 -6.80
C PRO A 79 -17.00 25.05 -7.69
N ASN A 80 -17.82 24.35 -8.47
CA ASN A 80 -17.36 23.35 -9.44
C ASN A 80 -16.38 23.92 -10.48
N SER A 81 -16.49 25.22 -10.76
CA SER A 81 -15.55 25.95 -11.62
C SER A 81 -14.14 26.02 -11.05
N ASP A 82 -13.97 25.88 -9.74
CA ASP A 82 -12.74 26.12 -8.99
C ASP A 82 -12.00 24.81 -8.67
N ILE A 83 -12.55 23.67 -9.12
CA ILE A 83 -12.00 22.33 -8.95
C ILE A 83 -11.72 21.71 -10.33
N LEU A 84 -10.46 21.39 -10.58
CA LEU A 84 -10.03 20.73 -11.80
C LEU A 84 -9.62 19.28 -11.51
N TYR A 85 -10.35 18.31 -12.10
CA TYR A 85 -9.96 16.90 -12.10
C TYR A 85 -9.67 16.41 -13.52
N PHE A 86 -8.54 15.71 -13.70
CA PHE A 86 -8.26 14.99 -14.93
C PHE A 86 -7.25 13.84 -14.72
N ASP A 87 -7.29 12.88 -15.63
CA ASP A 87 -6.37 11.76 -15.70
C ASP A 87 -5.31 12.03 -16.77
N VAL A 88 -4.02 11.98 -16.39
CA VAL A 88 -2.90 12.32 -17.27
C VAL A 88 -2.65 11.23 -18.32
N SER A 89 -2.97 9.97 -18.01
CA SER A 89 -2.86 8.87 -18.98
C SER A 89 -3.84 9.06 -20.15
N GLU A 90 -5.07 9.47 -19.85
CA GLU A 90 -6.08 9.87 -20.83
C GLU A 90 -5.62 11.11 -21.62
N LEU A 91 -5.15 12.14 -20.91
CA LEU A 91 -4.67 13.38 -21.53
C LEU A 91 -3.56 13.12 -22.56
N LYS A 92 -2.55 12.33 -22.19
CA LYS A 92 -1.43 11.97 -23.07
C LYS A 92 -1.89 11.15 -24.26
N SER A 93 -2.82 10.22 -24.06
CA SER A 93 -3.29 9.32 -25.13
C SER A 93 -4.11 10.04 -26.21
N PHE A 94 -4.95 11.01 -25.83
CA PHE A 94 -5.87 11.65 -26.76
C PHE A 94 -5.42 13.01 -27.28
N TYR A 95 -4.64 13.77 -26.50
CA TYR A 95 -4.32 15.16 -26.82
C TYR A 95 -2.81 15.44 -26.88
N ASN A 96 -1.97 14.57 -26.32
CA ASN A 96 -0.51 14.77 -26.20
C ASN A 96 -0.12 16.13 -25.57
N VAL A 97 -0.88 16.58 -24.56
CA VAL A 97 -0.67 17.85 -23.84
C VAL A 97 0.01 17.58 -22.49
N ASN A 98 0.71 18.56 -21.91
CA ASN A 98 1.33 18.45 -20.58
C ASN A 98 0.42 18.97 -19.47
N ILE A 99 0.71 18.60 -18.23
CA ILE A 99 -0.06 19.01 -17.05
C ILE A 99 -0.07 20.55 -16.92
N LEU A 100 1.09 21.21 -17.08
CA LEU A 100 1.22 22.66 -16.92
C LEU A 100 0.31 23.41 -17.92
N ASP A 101 0.26 22.98 -19.18
CA ASP A 101 -0.56 23.60 -20.21
C ASP A 101 -2.05 23.57 -19.86
N VAL A 102 -2.52 22.46 -19.28
CA VAL A 102 -3.91 22.31 -18.84
C VAL A 102 -4.21 23.22 -17.66
N ILE A 103 -3.32 23.31 -16.68
CA ILE A 103 -3.48 24.18 -15.50
C ILE A 103 -3.49 25.64 -15.92
N THR A 104 -2.53 26.07 -16.76
CA THR A 104 -2.48 27.44 -17.27
C THR A 104 -3.74 27.78 -18.05
N ASN A 105 -4.18 26.90 -18.96
CA ASN A 105 -5.42 27.12 -19.72
C ASN A 105 -6.66 27.19 -18.82
N PHE A 106 -6.71 26.38 -17.77
CA PHE A 106 -7.78 26.41 -16.78
C PHE A 106 -7.84 27.76 -16.07
N ILE A 107 -6.71 28.24 -15.54
CA ILE A 107 -6.64 29.52 -14.81
C ILE A 107 -6.96 30.71 -15.74
N GLU A 108 -6.27 30.80 -16.88
CA GLU A 108 -6.41 31.93 -17.80
C GLU A 108 -7.81 32.08 -18.37
N ASN A 109 -8.49 30.97 -18.65
CA ASN A 109 -9.74 31.05 -19.39
C ASN A 109 -11.00 30.79 -18.57
N ILE A 110 -10.92 30.00 -17.50
CA ILE A 110 -12.07 29.79 -16.60
C ILE A 110 -12.10 30.89 -15.53
N HIS A 111 -10.94 31.32 -15.04
CA HIS A 111 -10.84 32.36 -14.02
C HIS A 111 -10.43 33.73 -14.54
N GLN A 112 -10.11 33.84 -15.84
CA GLN A 112 -9.82 35.13 -16.52
C GLN A 112 -8.73 35.94 -15.81
N THR A 113 -7.70 35.24 -15.32
CA THR A 113 -6.59 35.79 -14.55
C THR A 113 -5.32 35.00 -14.82
N THR A 114 -4.16 35.48 -14.36
CA THR A 114 -2.92 34.73 -14.43
C THR A 114 -2.70 33.87 -13.19
N MET A 115 -1.82 32.87 -13.28
CA MET A 115 -1.46 32.05 -12.10
C MET A 115 -0.91 32.90 -10.96
N VAL A 116 -0.23 34.02 -11.25
CA VAL A 116 0.37 34.90 -10.23
C VAL A 116 -0.70 35.78 -9.58
N GLU A 117 -1.66 36.28 -10.36
CA GLU A 117 -2.69 37.22 -9.87
C GLU A 117 -3.90 36.53 -9.23
N LEU A 118 -4.01 35.21 -9.36
CA LEU A 118 -5.09 34.42 -8.77
C LEU A 118 -5.18 34.65 -7.24
N ASN A 119 -6.31 35.21 -6.81
CA ASN A 119 -6.55 35.66 -5.44
C ASN A 119 -7.62 34.84 -4.70
N LYS A 120 -7.99 33.68 -5.24
CA LYS A 120 -9.00 32.78 -4.65
C LYS A 120 -8.53 31.32 -4.63
N PRO A 121 -9.03 30.48 -3.70
CA PRO A 121 -8.67 29.08 -3.62
C PRO A 121 -9.01 28.29 -4.89
N ILE A 122 -8.07 27.48 -5.37
CA ILE A 122 -8.23 26.57 -6.51
C ILE A 122 -7.75 25.17 -6.11
N PHE A 123 -8.49 24.14 -6.53
CA PHE A 123 -8.19 22.74 -6.22
C PHE A 123 -7.87 21.95 -7.48
N LEU A 124 -6.67 21.37 -7.55
CA LEU A 124 -6.19 20.56 -8.67
C LEU A 124 -6.07 19.08 -8.23
N LEU A 125 -6.93 18.21 -8.76
CA LEU A 125 -6.98 16.79 -8.47
C LEU A 125 -6.51 16.00 -9.70
N ILE A 126 -5.22 15.66 -9.76
CA ILE A 126 -4.59 15.14 -10.98
C ILE A 126 -4.24 13.66 -10.80
N ASP A 127 -4.86 12.81 -11.62
CA ASP A 127 -4.72 11.35 -11.54
C ASP A 127 -3.60 10.84 -12.48
N GLU A 128 -2.84 9.84 -12.03
CA GLU A 128 -1.81 9.14 -12.79
C GLU A 128 -0.69 10.04 -13.38
N VAL A 129 -0.14 10.96 -12.58
CA VAL A 129 0.81 11.99 -13.05
C VAL A 129 2.09 11.47 -13.68
N HIS A 130 2.51 10.23 -13.39
CA HIS A 130 3.73 9.61 -13.92
C HIS A 130 3.77 9.45 -15.45
N PHE A 131 2.63 9.60 -16.13
CA PHE A 131 2.59 9.65 -17.60
C PHE A 131 3.15 10.96 -18.17
N ASP A 132 3.28 12.02 -17.35
CA ASP A 132 4.00 13.24 -17.71
C ASP A 132 5.33 13.32 -16.95
N LYS A 133 6.46 13.21 -17.65
CA LYS A 133 7.79 13.23 -17.01
C LYS A 133 8.10 14.51 -16.25
N ASN A 134 7.46 15.62 -16.61
CA ASN A 134 7.70 16.92 -16.01
C ASN A 134 6.71 17.22 -14.88
N TRP A 135 5.96 16.23 -14.39
CA TRP A 135 4.93 16.43 -13.38
C TRP A 135 5.49 17.06 -12.08
N THR A 136 6.69 16.66 -11.66
CA THR A 136 7.34 17.20 -10.45
C THR A 136 7.77 18.65 -10.62
N LEU A 137 8.32 18.98 -11.79
CA LEU A 137 8.65 20.36 -12.13
C LEU A 137 7.38 21.22 -12.22
N THR A 138 6.31 20.68 -12.82
CA THR A 138 5.01 21.35 -12.90
C THR A 138 4.46 21.66 -11.51
N GLY A 139 4.44 20.67 -10.60
CA GLY A 139 4.02 20.88 -9.21
C GLY A 139 4.88 21.92 -8.49
N LYS A 140 6.20 21.93 -8.70
CA LYS A 140 7.09 22.97 -8.16
C LYS A 140 6.71 24.36 -8.67
N ILE A 141 6.54 24.52 -9.98
CA ILE A 141 6.19 25.81 -10.60
C ILE A 141 4.87 26.33 -10.04
N VAL A 142 3.84 25.50 -9.99
CA VAL A 142 2.52 25.89 -9.46
C VAL A 142 2.60 26.25 -7.97
N TYR A 143 3.32 25.45 -7.17
CA TYR A 143 3.52 25.71 -5.75
C TYR A 143 4.22 27.05 -5.50
N ASP A 144 5.30 27.34 -6.24
CA ASP A 144 6.11 28.56 -6.07
C ASP A 144 5.37 29.82 -6.56
N ASN A 145 4.53 29.70 -7.59
CA ASN A 145 3.84 30.84 -8.19
C ASN A 145 2.64 31.34 -7.38
N ASN A 146 1.90 30.45 -6.69
CA ASN A 146 0.70 30.88 -5.97
C ASN A 146 0.38 30.03 -4.73
N ASN A 147 0.09 30.72 -3.62
CA ASN A 147 -0.29 30.09 -2.35
C ASN A 147 -1.78 29.71 -2.27
N ASN A 148 -2.60 30.12 -3.23
CA ASN A 148 -4.04 29.84 -3.30
C ASN A 148 -4.36 28.59 -4.12
N ILE A 149 -3.36 27.83 -4.57
CA ILE A 149 -3.57 26.59 -5.34
C ILE A 149 -3.23 25.38 -4.47
N PHE A 150 -4.22 24.53 -4.23
CA PHE A 150 -4.06 23.24 -3.57
C PHE A 150 -4.02 22.12 -4.61
N MET A 151 -3.05 21.21 -4.49
CA MET A 151 -2.80 20.15 -5.46
C MET A 151 -2.79 18.78 -4.79
N ILE A 152 -3.48 17.82 -5.40
CA ILE A 152 -3.36 16.40 -5.09
C ILE A 152 -2.98 15.66 -6.37
N PHE A 153 -1.79 15.09 -6.38
CA PHE A 153 -1.27 14.31 -7.50
C PHE A 153 -1.21 12.84 -7.11
N THR A 154 -1.77 11.95 -7.92
CA THR A 154 -1.69 10.51 -7.68
C THR A 154 -0.77 9.85 -8.70
N GLY A 155 -0.28 8.65 -8.37
CA GLY A 155 0.22 7.75 -9.39
C GLY A 155 0.58 6.38 -8.84
N SER A 156 1.06 5.50 -9.72
CA SER A 156 1.69 4.25 -9.32
C SER A 156 2.86 4.52 -8.37
N SER A 157 3.19 3.62 -7.47
CA SER A 157 4.29 3.87 -6.51
C SER A 157 5.64 4.14 -7.19
N ALA A 158 5.78 3.69 -8.44
CA ALA A 158 6.90 4.02 -9.32
C ALA A 158 7.12 5.53 -9.51
N ILE A 159 6.15 6.40 -9.21
CA ILE A 159 6.33 7.86 -9.27
C ILE A 159 7.51 8.33 -8.42
N GLU A 160 7.86 7.60 -7.36
CA GLU A 160 8.99 7.91 -6.48
C GLU A 160 10.32 8.02 -7.24
N LEU A 161 10.46 7.29 -8.35
CA LEU A 161 11.64 7.32 -9.21
C LEU A 161 11.79 8.59 -10.04
N GLN A 162 10.71 9.34 -10.21
CA GLN A 162 10.67 10.55 -11.04
C GLN A 162 10.73 11.83 -10.20
N ILE A 163 10.81 11.70 -8.87
CA ILE A 163 10.79 12.85 -7.97
C ILE A 163 12.15 13.56 -8.00
N HIS A 164 12.16 14.78 -8.56
CA HIS A 164 13.33 15.66 -8.53
C HIS A 164 13.56 16.23 -7.13
N ALA A 165 14.84 16.34 -6.73
CA ALA A 165 15.25 16.81 -5.40
C ALA A 165 14.61 18.16 -5.02
N ASP A 166 14.53 19.10 -5.97
CA ASP A 166 13.94 20.42 -5.76
C ASP A 166 12.46 20.40 -5.38
N ALA A 167 11.71 19.39 -5.83
CA ALA A 167 10.28 19.28 -5.56
C ALA A 167 9.98 18.60 -4.21
N ILE A 168 10.94 17.82 -3.67
CA ILE A 168 10.73 17.00 -2.46
C ILE A 168 10.28 17.85 -1.27
N ARG A 169 10.93 19.00 -1.03
CA ARG A 169 10.66 19.86 0.13
C ARG A 169 9.31 20.59 0.10
N ARG A 170 8.58 20.49 -1.01
CA ARG A 170 7.28 21.18 -1.23
C ARG A 170 6.12 20.21 -1.18
N MET A 171 6.40 18.92 -1.34
CA MET A 171 5.37 17.89 -1.44
C MET A 171 5.27 17.10 -0.14
N GLU A 172 4.04 16.88 0.30
CA GLU A 172 3.74 15.90 1.35
C GLU A 172 3.35 14.58 0.69
N LYS A 173 3.97 13.49 1.14
CA LYS A 173 3.75 12.15 0.57
C LYS A 173 2.81 11.37 1.46
N GLU A 174 1.66 11.00 0.91
CA GLU A 174 0.65 10.18 1.56
C GLU A 174 0.53 8.82 0.85
N PRO A 175 1.41 7.84 1.16
CA PRO A 175 1.36 6.54 0.52
C PRO A 175 0.07 5.79 0.82
N ILE A 176 -0.57 5.27 -0.23
CA ILE A 176 -1.83 4.52 -0.13
C ILE A 176 -1.55 3.03 -0.27
N PHE A 177 -1.77 2.31 0.82
CA PHE A 177 -1.52 0.86 0.90
C PHE A 177 -2.76 0.04 0.51
N PRO A 178 -2.57 -1.25 0.15
CA PRO A 178 -3.65 -2.23 0.14
C PRO A 178 -4.45 -2.22 1.45
N CYS A 179 -5.70 -2.66 1.39
CA CYS A 179 -6.57 -2.70 2.55
C CYS A 179 -6.00 -3.63 3.62
N THR A 180 -6.08 -3.18 4.86
CA THR A 180 -6.04 -4.04 6.03
C THR A 180 -7.33 -4.86 6.13
N PHE A 181 -7.32 -5.94 6.93
CA PHE A 181 -8.54 -6.73 7.17
C PHE A 181 -9.68 -5.91 7.80
N PRO A 182 -9.44 -5.07 8.83
CA PRO A 182 -10.49 -4.19 9.34
C PRO A 182 -11.05 -3.22 8.29
N GLU A 183 -10.21 -2.62 7.43
CA GLU A 183 -10.70 -1.79 6.32
C GLU A 183 -11.56 -2.60 5.35
N TYR A 184 -11.17 -3.83 5.04
CA TYR A 184 -11.98 -4.73 4.22
C TYR A 184 -13.38 -4.96 4.82
N LEU A 185 -13.45 -5.30 6.11
CA LEU A 185 -14.73 -5.52 6.80
C LEU A 185 -15.59 -4.26 6.82
N PHE A 186 -14.99 -3.09 7.08
CA PHE A 186 -15.68 -1.81 7.07
C PHE A 186 -16.20 -1.44 5.67
N LEU A 187 -15.39 -1.62 4.62
CA LEU A 187 -15.80 -1.29 3.26
C LEU A 187 -16.85 -2.26 2.70
N LYS A 188 -16.80 -3.54 3.11
CA LYS A 188 -17.73 -4.57 2.61
C LYS A 188 -19.06 -4.59 3.36
N GLN A 189 -19.01 -4.55 4.70
CA GLN A 189 -20.15 -4.84 5.58
C GLN A 189 -20.39 -3.73 6.61
N ASN A 190 -19.69 -2.60 6.53
CA ASN A 190 -19.81 -1.48 7.48
C ASN A 190 -19.52 -1.89 8.94
N ILE A 191 -18.68 -2.90 9.14
CA ILE A 191 -18.28 -3.35 10.48
C ILE A 191 -17.17 -2.44 11.00
N HIS A 192 -17.48 -1.77 12.11
CA HIS A 192 -16.54 -0.91 12.81
C HIS A 192 -15.72 -1.70 13.82
N PHE A 193 -14.49 -1.25 14.04
CA PHE A 193 -13.54 -1.82 14.98
C PHE A 193 -12.99 -0.74 15.91
N PRO A 194 -12.47 -1.10 17.10
CA PRO A 194 -11.91 -0.13 18.04
C PRO A 194 -10.78 0.66 17.39
N LYS A 195 -10.90 2.00 17.36
CA LYS A 195 -9.90 2.90 16.75
C LYS A 195 -8.50 2.74 17.36
N GLU A 196 -8.45 2.38 18.64
CA GLU A 196 -7.21 2.19 19.40
C GLU A 196 -6.52 0.85 19.13
N MET A 197 -7.14 -0.08 18.38
CA MET A 197 -6.58 -1.43 18.21
C MET A 197 -5.21 -1.42 17.53
N SER A 198 -5.03 -0.63 16.46
CA SER A 198 -3.73 -0.54 15.78
C SER A 198 -2.67 0.02 16.74
N PHE A 199 -2.98 1.06 17.51
CA PHE A 199 -2.06 1.58 18.53
C PHE A 199 -1.74 0.54 19.61
N ALA A 200 -2.74 -0.17 20.11
CA ALA A 200 -2.57 -1.21 21.13
C ALA A 200 -1.69 -2.37 20.65
N LEU A 201 -1.84 -2.80 19.39
CA LEU A 201 -0.98 -3.82 18.79
C LEU A 201 0.45 -3.31 18.57
N GLN A 202 0.63 -2.04 18.22
CA GLN A 202 1.96 -1.44 18.12
C GLN A 202 2.67 -1.40 19.47
N ASP A 203 1.97 -0.97 20.53
CA ASP A 203 2.51 -0.95 21.90
C ASP A 203 2.83 -2.37 22.38
N LEU A 204 1.97 -3.35 22.09
CA LEU A 204 2.22 -4.76 22.36
C LEU A 204 3.49 -5.24 21.66
N ILE A 205 3.64 -4.96 20.36
CA ILE A 205 4.78 -5.44 19.58
C ILE A 205 6.06 -4.81 20.09
N LEU A 206 6.08 -3.49 20.30
CA LEU A 206 7.29 -2.72 20.54
C LEU A 206 7.72 -2.65 22.01
N ASN A 207 6.75 -2.74 22.94
CA ASN A 207 6.96 -2.57 24.38
C ASN A 207 6.47 -3.78 25.21
N GLY A 208 5.73 -4.72 24.63
CA GLY A 208 5.30 -5.95 25.31
C GLY A 208 4.09 -5.78 26.24
N ASN A 209 3.39 -4.64 26.12
CA ASN A 209 2.19 -4.27 26.86
C ASN A 209 0.95 -4.91 26.20
N VAL A 210 0.27 -5.82 26.89
CA VAL A 210 -0.81 -6.61 26.29
C VAL A 210 -2.22 -6.15 26.66
N ASP A 211 -2.38 -5.40 27.74
CA ASP A 211 -3.70 -5.20 28.38
C ASP A 211 -4.69 -4.45 27.49
N LEU A 212 -4.25 -3.36 26.85
CA LEU A 212 -5.09 -2.60 25.93
C LEU A 212 -5.46 -3.43 24.69
N ALA A 213 -4.53 -4.24 24.17
CA ALA A 213 -4.76 -5.07 23.01
C ALA A 213 -5.73 -6.22 23.31
N ILE A 214 -5.63 -6.85 24.48
CA ILE A 214 -6.58 -7.87 24.97
C ILE A 214 -7.99 -7.26 25.11
N THR A 215 -8.06 -6.07 25.72
CA THR A 215 -9.33 -5.36 25.92
C THR A 215 -10.01 -5.05 24.58
N ASN A 216 -9.25 -4.56 23.61
CA ASN A 216 -9.78 -4.22 22.29
C ASN A 216 -10.07 -5.47 21.43
N GLU A 217 -9.32 -6.55 21.58
CA GLU A 217 -9.63 -7.82 20.91
C GLU A 217 -11.00 -8.37 21.35
N ARG A 218 -11.34 -8.28 22.64
CA ARG A 218 -12.66 -8.69 23.13
C ARG A 218 -13.80 -7.92 22.44
N LYS A 219 -13.65 -6.59 22.31
CA LYS A 219 -14.61 -5.74 21.58
C LYS A 219 -14.71 -6.13 20.09
N ILE A 220 -13.59 -6.51 19.48
CA ILE A 220 -13.57 -7.02 18.11
C ILE A 220 -14.37 -8.32 18.01
N GLN A 221 -14.15 -9.26 18.92
CA GLN A 221 -14.90 -10.53 18.95
C GLN A 221 -16.41 -10.30 19.12
N GLU A 222 -16.83 -9.34 19.95
CA GLU A 222 -18.23 -8.94 20.10
C GLU A 222 -18.80 -8.37 18.78
N SER A 223 -18.04 -7.53 18.07
CA SER A 223 -18.45 -6.97 16.77
C SER A 223 -18.56 -8.02 15.65
N MET A 224 -17.80 -9.12 15.74
CA MET A 224 -17.76 -10.19 14.74
C MET A 224 -19.06 -10.99 14.65
N ILE A 225 -19.92 -10.92 15.67
CA ILE A 225 -21.27 -11.53 15.66
C ILE A 225 -22.14 -10.94 14.54
N ASN A 226 -21.86 -9.71 14.12
CA ASN A 226 -22.61 -9.02 13.07
C ASN A 226 -22.11 -9.32 11.65
N LEU A 227 -21.15 -10.22 11.48
CA LEU A 227 -20.67 -10.60 10.15
C LEU A 227 -21.68 -11.52 9.44
N ASP A 228 -21.84 -11.30 8.14
CA ASP A 228 -22.69 -12.16 7.29
C ASP A 228 -22.18 -13.61 7.21
N ASN A 229 -20.88 -13.82 7.44
CA ASN A 229 -20.19 -15.10 7.33
C ASN A 229 -19.30 -15.32 8.56
N ASP A 230 -18.90 -16.58 8.77
CA ASP A 230 -17.92 -16.93 9.79
C ASP A 230 -16.63 -16.07 9.66
N PRO A 231 -16.11 -15.50 10.77
CA PRO A 231 -14.96 -14.60 10.74
C PRO A 231 -13.69 -15.22 10.15
N ASP A 232 -13.47 -16.53 10.31
CA ASP A 232 -12.31 -17.22 9.74
C ASP A 232 -12.47 -17.47 8.24
N ILE A 233 -13.70 -17.72 7.78
CA ILE A 233 -14.01 -17.76 6.33
C ILE A 233 -13.75 -16.40 5.70
N GLU A 234 -14.22 -15.30 6.30
CA GLU A 234 -13.99 -13.95 5.77
C GLU A 234 -12.51 -13.56 5.81
N PHE A 235 -11.79 -13.92 6.88
CA PHE A 235 -10.35 -13.69 6.95
C PHE A 235 -9.58 -14.47 5.88
N LYS A 236 -9.99 -15.71 5.59
CA LYS A 236 -9.41 -16.50 4.50
C LYS A 236 -9.63 -15.85 3.14
N LYS A 237 -10.85 -15.37 2.85
CA LYS A 237 -11.15 -14.62 1.62
C LYS A 237 -10.33 -13.33 1.52
N PHE A 238 -10.13 -12.63 2.63
CA PHE A 238 -9.26 -11.45 2.68
C PHE A 238 -7.82 -11.77 2.28
N LEU A 239 -7.24 -12.83 2.85
CA LEU A 239 -5.87 -13.26 2.52
C LEU A 239 -5.69 -13.60 1.04
N THR A 240 -6.75 -14.10 0.38
CA THR A 240 -6.63 -14.64 -0.98
C THR A 240 -7.11 -13.70 -2.06
N GLN A 241 -8.06 -12.81 -1.77
CA GLN A 241 -8.78 -12.05 -2.79
C GLN A 241 -8.96 -10.58 -2.40
N HIS A 242 -9.28 -10.27 -1.13
CA HIS A 242 -9.82 -8.96 -0.78
C HIS A 242 -8.86 -7.94 -0.17
N SER A 243 -7.56 -8.01 -0.47
CA SER A 243 -6.61 -6.96 -0.07
C SER A 243 -6.77 -5.64 -0.85
N PHE A 244 -7.63 -5.56 -1.87
CA PHE A 244 -7.85 -4.34 -2.68
C PHE A 244 -9.33 -3.95 -2.74
N PRO A 245 -9.68 -2.64 -2.69
CA PRO A 245 -11.08 -2.19 -2.75
C PRO A 245 -11.86 -2.62 -3.99
N PHE A 246 -11.20 -2.75 -5.16
CA PHE A 246 -11.89 -3.15 -6.39
C PHE A 246 -12.50 -4.56 -6.31
N SER A 247 -11.97 -5.40 -5.42
CA SER A 247 -12.38 -6.80 -5.27
C SER A 247 -13.75 -6.96 -4.60
N LEU A 248 -14.23 -5.94 -3.88
CA LEU A 248 -15.43 -6.01 -3.03
C LEU A 248 -16.73 -6.31 -3.80
N LYS A 249 -16.71 -6.14 -5.13
CA LYS A 249 -17.89 -6.21 -6.00
C LYS A 249 -17.74 -7.23 -7.12
N MET A 250 -16.78 -8.15 -7.01
CA MET A 250 -16.41 -9.08 -8.07
C MET A 250 -16.55 -10.50 -7.59
N GLN A 251 -16.82 -11.41 -8.53
CA GLN A 251 -16.75 -12.83 -8.27
C GLN A 251 -15.30 -13.28 -8.10
N ASP A 252 -15.08 -14.32 -7.31
CA ASP A 252 -13.77 -14.86 -6.96
C ASP A 252 -12.78 -14.96 -8.15
N PHE A 253 -13.21 -15.56 -9.26
CA PHE A 253 -12.34 -15.72 -10.44
C PHE A 253 -11.95 -14.37 -11.08
N GLN A 254 -12.89 -13.42 -11.11
CA GLN A 254 -12.68 -12.09 -11.68
C GLN A 254 -11.70 -11.27 -10.83
N ILE A 255 -11.68 -11.50 -9.51
CA ILE A 255 -10.75 -10.84 -8.61
C ILE A 255 -9.32 -11.26 -8.94
N HIS A 256 -9.08 -12.56 -9.14
CA HIS A 256 -7.77 -13.08 -9.51
C HIS A 256 -7.33 -12.54 -10.88
N GLU A 257 -8.19 -12.65 -11.90
CA GLU A 257 -7.93 -12.12 -13.24
C GLU A 257 -7.60 -10.63 -13.21
N LYS A 258 -8.39 -9.82 -12.49
CA LYS A 258 -8.16 -8.39 -12.38
C LYS A 258 -6.88 -8.04 -11.61
N THR A 259 -6.52 -8.84 -10.62
CA THR A 259 -5.24 -8.69 -9.90
C THR A 259 -4.06 -8.95 -10.82
N ILE A 260 -4.11 -10.02 -11.63
CA ILE A 260 -3.10 -10.31 -12.66
C ILE A 260 -3.01 -9.20 -13.70
N ASN A 261 -4.15 -8.71 -14.21
CA ASN A 261 -4.19 -7.59 -15.14
C ASN A 261 -3.56 -6.32 -14.56
N ASN A 262 -3.74 -6.05 -13.27
CA ASN A 262 -3.07 -4.93 -12.59
C ASN A 262 -1.56 -5.15 -12.48
N ILE A 263 -1.09 -6.36 -12.18
CA ILE A 263 0.34 -6.71 -12.17
C ILE A 263 0.94 -6.51 -13.57
N ASN A 264 0.30 -7.03 -14.61
CA ASN A 264 0.77 -6.89 -15.99
C ASN A 264 0.85 -5.42 -16.40
N ARG A 265 -0.15 -4.59 -16.02
CA ARG A 265 -0.09 -3.15 -16.26
C ARG A 265 1.07 -2.46 -15.54
N ILE A 266 1.40 -2.87 -14.32
CA ILE A 266 2.58 -2.36 -13.62
C ILE A 266 3.84 -2.69 -14.43
N ILE A 267 3.98 -3.93 -14.91
CA ILE A 267 5.15 -4.38 -15.67
C ILE A 267 5.22 -3.68 -17.04
N GLU A 268 4.13 -3.64 -17.79
CA GLU A 268 4.09 -3.19 -19.17
C GLU A 268 4.02 -1.68 -19.32
N LYS A 269 3.31 -0.99 -18.43
CA LYS A 269 3.08 0.46 -18.53
C LYS A 269 3.90 1.23 -17.52
N ASP A 270 3.74 0.93 -16.23
CA ASP A 270 4.33 1.75 -15.17
C ASP A 270 5.85 1.63 -15.18
N ILE A 271 6.38 0.41 -15.20
CA ILE A 271 7.83 0.16 -15.27
C ILE A 271 8.41 0.66 -16.60
N SER A 272 7.75 0.39 -17.73
CA SER A 272 8.22 0.87 -19.03
C SER A 272 8.25 2.40 -19.13
N SER A 273 7.31 3.10 -18.47
CA SER A 273 7.26 4.57 -18.46
C SER A 273 8.50 5.19 -17.78
N LEU A 274 9.15 4.45 -16.90
CA LEU A 274 10.41 4.84 -16.24
C LEU A 274 11.61 4.74 -17.18
N LYS A 275 11.48 4.12 -18.37
CA LYS A 275 12.55 3.85 -19.35
C LYS A 275 13.78 3.12 -18.77
N THR A 276 13.60 2.41 -17.66
CA THR A 276 14.70 1.68 -16.99
C THR A 276 15.10 0.41 -17.76
N PHE A 277 14.20 -0.13 -18.58
CA PHE A 277 14.39 -1.38 -19.32
C PHE A 277 13.84 -1.31 -20.73
N ASN A 278 14.36 -2.17 -21.61
CA ASN A 278 13.74 -2.43 -22.92
C ASN A 278 12.52 -3.34 -22.75
N THR A 279 11.57 -3.27 -23.67
CA THR A 279 10.34 -4.10 -23.67
C THR A 279 10.61 -5.60 -23.61
N SER A 280 11.76 -6.06 -24.14
CA SER A 280 12.23 -7.45 -24.05
C SER A 280 12.49 -7.92 -22.60
N THR A 281 12.60 -7.01 -21.63
CA THR A 281 12.82 -7.34 -20.22
C THR A 281 11.53 -7.70 -19.49
N ASN A 282 10.36 -7.37 -20.05
CA ASN A 282 9.07 -7.61 -19.40
C ASN A 282 8.83 -9.09 -19.10
N ASP A 283 9.20 -10.00 -20.01
CA ASP A 283 9.13 -11.44 -19.77
C ASP A 283 9.99 -11.86 -18.57
N THR A 284 11.20 -11.32 -18.46
CA THR A 284 12.10 -11.60 -17.33
C THR A 284 11.49 -11.08 -16.02
N ILE A 285 10.89 -9.89 -16.02
CA ILE A 285 10.20 -9.33 -14.85
C ILE A 285 9.04 -10.24 -14.44
N SER A 286 8.18 -10.64 -15.38
CA SER A 286 7.05 -11.55 -15.12
C SER A 286 7.51 -12.90 -14.56
N ARG A 287 8.58 -13.48 -15.10
CA ARG A 287 9.18 -14.72 -14.60
C ARG A 287 9.72 -14.57 -13.18
N ILE A 288 10.34 -13.44 -12.83
CA ILE A 288 10.81 -13.14 -11.46
C ILE A 288 9.63 -13.01 -10.50
N VAL A 289 8.59 -12.27 -10.86
CA VAL A 289 7.38 -12.10 -10.03
C VAL A 289 6.72 -13.45 -9.76
N THR A 290 6.53 -14.27 -10.79
CA THR A 290 5.98 -15.63 -10.66
C THR A 290 6.88 -16.52 -9.79
N TYR A 291 8.19 -16.46 -9.99
CA TYR A 291 9.15 -17.21 -9.18
C TYR A 291 9.04 -16.87 -7.68
N ILE A 292 8.98 -15.59 -7.33
CA ILE A 292 8.85 -15.13 -5.93
C ILE A 292 7.50 -15.57 -5.32
N ALA A 293 6.43 -15.58 -6.10
CA ALA A 293 5.12 -16.07 -5.64
C ALA A 293 5.11 -17.57 -5.32
N MET A 294 5.92 -18.36 -6.01
CA MET A 294 5.99 -19.82 -5.84
C MET A 294 6.87 -20.26 -4.67
N GLN A 295 7.85 -19.45 -4.29
CA GLN A 295 8.84 -19.83 -3.29
C GLN A 295 8.43 -19.40 -1.88
N LYS A 296 9.03 -20.06 -0.89
CA LYS A 296 9.17 -19.45 0.43
C LYS A 296 10.20 -18.32 0.34
N PRO A 297 10.03 -17.24 1.12
CA PRO A 297 11.07 -16.22 1.27
C PRO A 297 12.43 -16.84 1.62
N GLY A 298 13.52 -16.24 1.13
CA GLY A 298 14.89 -16.68 1.42
C GLY A 298 15.41 -17.90 0.66
N GLY A 299 14.59 -18.52 -0.19
CA GLY A 299 14.94 -19.76 -0.87
C GLY A 299 16.08 -19.69 -1.90
N THR A 300 16.43 -18.51 -2.44
CA THR A 300 17.37 -18.40 -3.57
C THR A 300 18.10 -17.05 -3.64
N SER A 301 19.41 -17.08 -3.95
CA SER A 301 20.22 -15.88 -4.14
C SER A 301 20.05 -15.27 -5.53
N ASN A 302 20.29 -13.97 -5.67
CA ASN A 302 20.19 -13.27 -6.95
C ASN A 302 21.09 -13.88 -8.03
N VAL A 303 22.25 -14.43 -7.65
CA VAL A 303 23.16 -15.16 -8.56
C VAL A 303 22.52 -16.44 -9.11
N LYS A 304 21.90 -17.24 -8.23
CA LYS A 304 21.19 -18.46 -8.65
C LYS A 304 19.99 -18.13 -9.52
N LEU A 305 19.24 -17.08 -9.18
CA LEU A 305 18.10 -16.61 -9.97
C LEU A 305 18.55 -16.13 -11.36
N ALA A 306 19.66 -15.39 -11.44
CA ALA A 306 20.28 -14.94 -12.69
C ALA A 306 20.65 -16.13 -13.58
N GLN A 307 21.30 -17.15 -13.01
CA GLN A 307 21.67 -18.38 -13.72
C GLN A 307 20.43 -19.14 -14.24
N MET A 308 19.38 -19.28 -13.40
CA MET A 308 18.14 -19.96 -13.80
C MET A 308 17.38 -19.25 -14.93
N LEU A 309 17.46 -17.92 -14.97
CA LEU A 309 16.75 -17.10 -15.95
C LEU A 309 17.61 -16.75 -17.18
N GLY A 310 18.91 -17.09 -17.18
CA GLY A 310 19.83 -16.80 -18.28
C GLY A 310 20.15 -15.31 -18.44
N VAL A 311 20.12 -14.53 -17.35
CA VAL A 311 20.39 -13.08 -17.37
C VAL A 311 21.52 -12.72 -16.41
N SER A 312 22.05 -11.50 -16.50
CA SER A 312 23.10 -11.06 -15.58
C SER A 312 22.57 -10.82 -14.15
N PRO A 313 23.38 -11.02 -13.09
CA PRO A 313 22.99 -10.65 -11.72
C PRO A 313 22.64 -9.16 -11.57
N ASN A 314 23.28 -8.29 -12.36
CA ASN A 314 22.98 -6.86 -12.39
C ASN A 314 21.55 -6.59 -12.91
N THR A 315 21.13 -7.32 -13.95
CA THR A 315 19.77 -7.26 -14.48
C THR A 315 18.75 -7.66 -13.42
N ILE A 316 18.99 -8.76 -12.69
CA ILE A 316 18.11 -9.19 -11.58
C ILE A 316 18.02 -8.12 -10.50
N ASN A 317 19.15 -7.55 -10.06
CA ASN A 317 19.17 -6.49 -9.04
C ASN A 317 18.38 -5.25 -9.49
N ASN A 318 18.57 -4.83 -10.74
CA ASN A 318 17.82 -3.70 -11.30
C ASN A 318 16.33 -3.98 -11.33
N ILE A 319 15.92 -5.19 -11.76
CA ILE A 319 14.50 -5.57 -11.80
C ILE A 319 13.90 -5.57 -10.38
N LEU A 320 14.57 -6.19 -9.41
CA LEU A 320 14.11 -6.23 -8.02
C LEU A 320 13.99 -4.83 -7.41
N ASN A 321 14.96 -3.95 -7.67
CA ASN A 321 14.93 -2.55 -7.25
C ASN A 321 13.73 -1.79 -7.87
N VAL A 322 13.41 -2.03 -9.13
CA VAL A 322 12.23 -1.40 -9.76
C VAL A 322 10.93 -1.99 -9.22
N LEU A 323 10.84 -3.30 -8.98
CA LEU A 323 9.68 -3.95 -8.36
C LEU A 323 9.45 -3.49 -6.91
N GLU A 324 10.52 -3.16 -6.20
CA GLU A 324 10.46 -2.53 -4.88
C GLU A 324 9.88 -1.12 -4.96
N LYS A 325 10.37 -0.32 -5.91
CA LYS A 325 9.91 1.07 -6.09
C LYS A 325 8.50 1.16 -6.66
N THR A 326 8.03 0.15 -7.39
CA THR A 326 6.60 0.03 -7.75
C THR A 326 5.75 -0.45 -6.57
N GLN A 327 6.36 -0.76 -5.42
CA GLN A 327 5.75 -1.34 -4.22
C GLN A 327 5.04 -2.68 -4.49
N LEU A 328 5.32 -3.36 -5.61
CA LEU A 328 4.79 -4.69 -5.86
C LEU A 328 5.45 -5.70 -4.91
N LEU A 329 6.75 -5.52 -4.69
CA LEU A 329 7.55 -6.24 -3.72
C LEU A 329 8.15 -5.28 -2.69
N PHE A 330 8.59 -5.82 -1.56
CA PHE A 330 9.49 -5.12 -0.65
C PHE A 330 10.53 -6.10 -0.07
N PRO A 331 11.75 -5.65 0.20
CA PRO A 331 12.79 -6.49 0.75
C PRO A 331 12.79 -6.50 2.29
N ILE A 332 13.17 -7.64 2.85
CA ILE A 332 13.60 -7.81 4.24
C ILE A 332 15.03 -8.33 4.22
N THR A 333 15.93 -7.68 4.97
CA THR A 333 17.35 -8.04 5.03
C THR A 333 17.66 -8.91 6.24
N ALA A 334 18.80 -9.61 6.21
CA ALA A 334 19.22 -10.44 7.33
C ALA A 334 19.58 -9.59 8.55
N TYR A 335 19.18 -10.03 9.74
CA TYR A 335 19.75 -9.47 10.97
C TYR A 335 21.20 -9.94 11.13
N SER A 336 22.14 -9.01 11.01
CA SER A 336 23.57 -9.31 11.19
C SER A 336 24.34 -8.05 11.60
N THR A 337 25.57 -8.23 12.10
CA THR A 337 26.45 -7.13 12.49
C THR A 337 27.50 -6.87 11.39
N GLY A 338 27.67 -5.59 11.00
CA GLY A 338 28.72 -5.14 10.11
C GLY A 338 28.65 -5.71 8.67
N SER A 339 29.81 -5.94 8.06
CA SER A 339 29.94 -6.34 6.64
C SER A 339 29.31 -7.70 6.29
N LYS A 340 28.95 -8.52 7.29
CA LYS A 340 28.25 -9.80 7.08
C LYS A 340 26.84 -9.62 6.52
N ILE A 341 26.19 -8.47 6.75
CA ILE A 341 24.89 -8.11 6.18
C ILE A 341 24.93 -8.14 4.65
N ILE A 342 25.99 -7.57 4.05
CA ILE A 342 26.12 -7.37 2.60
C ILE A 342 26.18 -8.71 1.85
N LYS A 343 26.69 -9.78 2.49
CA LYS A 343 26.83 -11.11 1.89
C LYS A 343 25.54 -11.93 1.91
N LYS A 344 24.51 -11.50 2.65
CA LYS A 344 23.28 -12.27 2.82
C LYS A 344 22.24 -11.83 1.78
N PRO A 345 21.53 -12.78 1.12
CA PRO A 345 20.50 -12.44 0.16
C PRO A 345 19.34 -11.72 0.86
N TRP A 346 18.67 -10.84 0.14
CA TRP A 346 17.44 -10.22 0.61
C TRP A 346 16.27 -11.18 0.40
N GLU A 347 15.29 -11.12 1.29
CA GLU A 347 14.02 -11.83 1.14
C GLU A 347 12.96 -10.87 0.61
N TYR A 348 12.30 -11.24 -0.49
CA TYR A 348 11.28 -10.40 -1.11
C TYR A 348 9.88 -10.91 -0.82
N PHE A 349 9.02 -9.99 -0.41
CA PHE A 349 7.62 -10.25 -0.08
C PHE A 349 6.70 -9.36 -0.92
N PHE A 350 5.48 -9.83 -1.18
CA PHE A 350 4.45 -9.00 -1.80
C PHE A 350 3.80 -8.09 -0.78
N LEU A 351 3.44 -6.86 -1.18
CA LEU A 351 2.78 -5.90 -0.30
C LEU A 351 1.39 -6.36 0.17
N ALA A 352 0.75 -7.27 -0.56
CA ALA A 352 -0.51 -7.88 -0.16
C ALA A 352 -0.53 -9.39 -0.42
N PRO A 353 -1.08 -10.20 0.50
CA PRO A 353 -1.17 -11.66 0.32
C PRO A 353 -2.03 -12.05 -0.89
N SER A 354 -3.06 -11.26 -1.24
CA SER A 354 -3.92 -11.56 -2.40
C SER A 354 -3.19 -11.48 -3.75
N ILE A 355 -2.07 -10.75 -3.83
CA ILE A 355 -1.21 -10.72 -5.02
C ILE A 355 -0.57 -12.09 -5.21
N LYS A 356 0.07 -12.62 -4.15
CA LYS A 356 0.67 -13.96 -4.14
C LYS A 356 -0.38 -15.03 -4.40
N ALA A 357 -1.58 -14.90 -3.82
CA ALA A 357 -2.69 -15.81 -4.04
C ALA A 357 -3.15 -15.83 -5.51
N SER A 358 -3.32 -14.64 -6.12
CA SER A 358 -3.74 -14.52 -7.53
C SER A 358 -2.70 -15.07 -8.50
N ILE A 359 -1.40 -14.84 -8.26
CA ILE A 359 -0.34 -15.45 -9.09
C ILE A 359 -0.37 -16.98 -8.98
N ASN A 360 -0.54 -17.51 -7.75
CA ASN A 360 -0.67 -18.96 -7.58
C ASN A 360 -1.95 -19.52 -8.23
N PHE A 361 -3.03 -18.73 -8.31
CA PHE A 361 -4.27 -19.09 -9.01
C PHE A 361 -4.03 -19.20 -10.51
N GLU A 362 -3.42 -18.19 -11.11
CA GLU A 362 -3.09 -18.12 -12.54
C GLU A 362 -2.28 -19.34 -13.01
N ILE A 363 -1.29 -19.76 -12.23
CA ILE A 363 -0.41 -20.90 -12.56
C ILE A 363 -0.94 -22.27 -12.11
N GLY A 364 -2.18 -22.35 -11.62
CA GLY A 364 -2.82 -23.59 -11.19
C GLY A 364 -2.26 -24.22 -9.90
N ARG A 365 -1.57 -23.43 -9.05
CA ARG A 365 -1.03 -23.88 -7.75
C ARG A 365 -1.86 -23.43 -6.55
N TYR A 366 -2.95 -22.71 -6.80
CA TYR A 366 -3.85 -22.25 -5.75
C TYR A 366 -4.63 -23.41 -5.14
N ASN A 367 -4.43 -23.62 -3.85
CA ASN A 367 -5.20 -24.59 -3.09
C ASN A 367 -5.48 -24.05 -1.68
N LEU A 368 -6.75 -23.68 -1.45
CA LEU A 368 -7.24 -23.16 -0.19
C LEU A 368 -7.23 -24.17 0.96
N ASN A 369 -7.21 -25.47 0.66
CA ASN A 369 -7.14 -26.55 1.65
C ASN A 369 -5.68 -26.92 1.98
N ASN A 370 -4.73 -26.40 1.22
CA ASN A 370 -3.31 -26.63 1.45
C ASN A 370 -2.78 -25.72 2.56
N LYS A 371 -2.43 -26.32 3.70
CA LYS A 371 -1.82 -25.63 4.85
C LYS A 371 -0.54 -24.87 4.49
N LYS A 372 0.25 -25.35 3.51
CA LYS A 372 1.47 -24.65 3.05
C LYS A 372 1.12 -23.35 2.33
N CYS A 373 0.07 -23.36 1.51
CA CYS A 373 -0.41 -22.15 0.83
C CYS A 373 -0.81 -21.09 1.87
N LEU A 374 -1.67 -21.46 2.81
CA LEU A 374 -2.11 -20.57 3.89
C LEU A 374 -0.93 -20.06 4.74
N ALA A 375 0.05 -20.92 5.03
CA ALA A 375 1.27 -20.53 5.75
C ALA A 375 2.02 -19.40 5.02
N THR A 376 2.23 -19.54 3.70
CA THR A 376 2.95 -18.50 2.94
C THR A 376 2.16 -17.20 2.81
N LEU A 377 0.83 -17.25 2.77
CA LEU A 377 -0.01 -16.05 2.76
C LEU A 377 -0.02 -15.36 4.12
N ALA A 378 -0.04 -16.12 5.21
CA ALA A 378 0.07 -15.61 6.57
C ALA A 378 1.43 -14.94 6.82
N GLU A 379 2.53 -15.58 6.42
CA GLU A 379 3.88 -14.99 6.45
C GLU A 379 3.92 -13.68 5.64
N THR A 380 3.28 -13.66 4.46
CA THR A 380 3.20 -12.45 3.62
C THR A 380 2.40 -11.32 4.29
N LEU A 381 1.25 -11.64 4.90
CA LEU A 381 0.45 -10.66 5.66
C LEU A 381 1.24 -10.07 6.83
N VAL A 382 1.93 -10.92 7.60
CA VAL A 382 2.72 -10.46 8.75
C VAL A 382 3.87 -9.57 8.28
N ALA A 383 4.61 -10.01 7.26
CA ALA A 383 5.67 -9.24 6.66
C ALA A 383 5.19 -7.86 6.18
N SER A 384 4.07 -7.81 5.45
CA SER A 384 3.55 -6.54 4.90
C SER A 384 3.04 -5.60 5.99
N SER A 385 2.42 -6.14 7.04
CA SER A 385 1.95 -5.34 8.18
C SER A 385 3.12 -4.75 8.98
N LEU A 386 4.17 -5.54 9.24
CA LEU A 386 5.40 -5.06 9.88
C LEU A 386 6.15 -4.05 9.00
N TYR A 387 6.18 -4.26 7.69
CA TYR A 387 6.79 -3.33 6.75
C TYR A 387 6.05 -1.99 6.73
N LYS A 388 4.71 -2.01 6.70
CA LYS A 388 3.89 -0.80 6.81
C LYS A 388 4.14 -0.07 8.13
N LEU A 389 4.21 -0.80 9.24
CA LEU A 389 4.53 -0.23 10.56
C LEU A 389 5.90 0.48 10.54
N LYS A 390 6.92 -0.15 9.95
CA LYS A 390 8.25 0.44 9.79
C LYS A 390 8.21 1.75 8.98
N LEU A 391 7.45 1.79 7.89
CA LEU A 391 7.33 2.98 7.06
C LEU A 391 6.65 4.14 7.79
N LEU A 392 5.60 3.88 8.56
CA LEU A 392 4.81 4.91 9.24
C LEU A 392 5.49 5.51 10.49
N ARG A 393 6.41 4.77 11.12
CA ARG A 393 7.07 5.19 12.38
C ARG A 393 8.44 5.83 12.21
N HIS A 394 8.95 5.98 10.98
CA HIS A 394 10.22 6.61 10.58
C HIS A 394 11.44 6.37 11.50
N ASN A 395 12.47 5.66 10.99
CA ASN A 395 13.83 5.54 11.53
C ASN A 395 14.06 4.85 12.91
N PHE A 396 13.04 4.56 13.72
CA PHE A 396 13.25 3.90 15.03
C PHE A 396 13.10 2.37 15.01
N ILE A 397 12.49 1.81 13.95
CA ILE A 397 12.18 0.39 13.85
C ILE A 397 12.98 -0.26 12.70
N GLY A 398 13.71 -1.33 13.03
CA GLY A 398 14.32 -2.23 12.05
C GLY A 398 13.45 -3.46 11.83
N LEU A 399 13.37 -3.94 10.58
CA LEU A 399 12.69 -5.18 10.22
C LEU A 399 13.67 -6.08 9.47
N PHE A 400 13.87 -7.29 9.98
CA PHE A 400 14.84 -8.24 9.49
C PHE A 400 14.29 -9.67 9.51
N TYR A 401 14.96 -10.58 8.78
CA TYR A 401 14.77 -12.03 8.97
C TYR A 401 15.92 -12.61 9.80
N ASP A 402 15.69 -13.74 10.48
CA ASP A 402 16.72 -14.45 11.25
C ASP A 402 17.56 -15.36 10.32
N PRO A 403 18.85 -15.08 10.08
CA PRO A 403 19.67 -15.89 9.17
C PRO A 403 20.11 -17.24 9.77
N LYS A 404 19.79 -17.53 11.04
CA LYS A 404 20.16 -18.78 11.71
C LYS A 404 19.34 -19.95 11.18
N LYS A 405 19.94 -21.15 11.13
CA LYS A 405 19.24 -22.38 10.75
C LYS A 405 18.14 -22.66 11.78
N SER A 406 16.88 -22.76 11.32
CA SER A 406 15.69 -22.84 12.20
C SER A 406 15.49 -21.59 13.07
N GLY A 407 15.95 -20.43 12.60
CA GLY A 407 15.61 -19.13 13.17
C GLY A 407 14.12 -18.82 13.07
N VAL A 408 13.72 -17.72 13.69
CA VAL A 408 12.34 -17.22 13.59
C VAL A 408 12.10 -16.52 12.25
N ASP A 409 10.83 -16.42 11.85
CA ASP A 409 10.48 -15.80 10.56
C ASP A 409 10.90 -14.32 10.49
N PHE A 410 10.73 -13.54 11.57
CA PHE A 410 11.10 -12.11 11.61
C PHE A 410 11.77 -11.68 12.91
N LEU A 411 12.57 -10.62 12.81
CA LEU A 411 13.17 -9.89 13.92
C LEU A 411 12.82 -8.41 13.78
N VAL A 412 12.15 -7.85 14.77
CA VAL A 412 11.86 -6.41 14.87
C VAL A 412 12.87 -5.80 15.84
N ARG A 413 13.61 -4.79 15.39
CA ARG A 413 14.50 -4.00 16.24
C ARG A 413 13.78 -2.72 16.65
N ASN A 414 13.61 -2.48 17.94
CA ASN A 414 13.13 -1.22 18.48
C ASN A 414 14.25 -0.61 19.33
N ILE A 415 14.89 0.46 18.83
CA ILE A 415 16.08 1.07 19.44
C ILE A 415 17.18 0.00 19.65
N ASP A 416 17.37 -0.51 20.85
CA ASP A 416 18.39 -1.52 21.19
C ASP A 416 17.81 -2.89 21.51
N LYS A 417 16.49 -3.04 21.48
CA LYS A 417 15.81 -4.30 21.75
C LYS A 417 15.50 -5.04 20.46
N ILE A 418 15.77 -6.35 20.44
CA ILE A 418 15.39 -7.25 19.36
C ILE A 418 14.20 -8.09 19.82
N ILE A 419 13.18 -8.15 18.97
CA ILE A 419 11.89 -8.77 19.26
C ILE A 419 11.68 -9.86 18.21
N PRO A 420 11.88 -11.13 18.55
CA PRO A 420 11.69 -12.25 17.65
C PRO A 420 10.20 -12.54 17.43
N ILE A 421 9.83 -12.77 16.18
CA ILE A 421 8.46 -13.02 15.76
C ILE A 421 8.42 -14.28 14.90
N GLU A 422 7.60 -15.24 15.32
CA GLU A 422 7.34 -16.49 14.59
C GLU A 422 5.90 -16.51 14.07
N VAL A 423 5.72 -16.92 12.81
CA VAL A 423 4.41 -17.05 12.17
C VAL A 423 4.07 -18.53 11.98
N GLY A 424 3.09 -19.01 12.76
CA GLY A 424 2.69 -20.42 12.79
C GLY A 424 1.34 -20.67 12.15
N VAL A 425 1.32 -21.36 11.00
CA VAL A 425 0.10 -22.03 10.49
C VAL A 425 0.20 -23.53 10.75
N GLY A 426 -0.69 -24.07 11.59
CA GLY A 426 -0.68 -25.49 11.96
C GLY A 426 0.23 -25.84 13.16
N LYS A 427 0.88 -27.02 13.15
CA LYS A 427 1.71 -27.51 14.27
C LYS A 427 3.14 -26.93 14.20
N LYS A 428 3.33 -25.62 14.33
CA LYS A 428 4.67 -25.05 14.61
C LYS A 428 4.90 -25.02 16.12
N THR A 429 6.13 -25.28 16.55
CA THR A 429 6.51 -25.39 17.97
C THR A 429 7.06 -24.06 18.49
N LYS A 430 6.77 -23.74 19.77
CA LYS A 430 7.32 -22.58 20.49
C LYS A 430 8.87 -22.59 20.57
N SER A 431 9.50 -23.71 20.21
CA SER A 431 10.94 -23.97 20.37
C SER A 431 11.84 -22.99 19.59
N GLN A 432 11.50 -22.65 18.34
CA GLN A 432 12.29 -21.68 17.55
C GLN A 432 12.28 -20.31 18.23
N LEU A 433 11.09 -19.89 18.68
CA LEU A 433 10.91 -18.62 19.36
C LEU A 433 11.65 -18.57 20.70
N THR A 434 11.57 -19.60 21.54
CA THR A 434 12.33 -19.67 22.80
C THR A 434 13.83 -19.61 22.56
N LYS A 435 14.34 -20.30 21.54
CA LYS A 435 15.76 -20.21 21.17
C LYS A 435 16.14 -18.81 20.71
N ALA A 436 15.30 -18.16 19.91
CA ALA A 436 15.54 -16.81 19.43
C ALA A 436 15.56 -15.78 20.58
N ILE A 437 14.62 -15.88 21.53
CA ILE A 437 14.58 -15.02 22.72
C ILE A 437 15.91 -15.07 23.48
N ASN A 438 16.41 -16.28 23.76
CA ASN A 438 17.70 -16.44 24.46
C ASN A 438 18.87 -15.94 23.60
N ASN A 439 18.87 -16.26 22.31
CA ASN A 439 19.95 -15.93 21.38
C ASN A 439 20.14 -14.42 21.16
N TYR A 440 19.06 -13.65 21.26
CA TYR A 440 19.06 -12.20 21.03
C TYR A 440 18.88 -11.41 22.33
N ASN A 441 18.88 -12.09 23.49
CA ASN A 441 18.66 -11.50 24.80
C ASN A 441 17.39 -10.62 24.84
N SER A 442 16.29 -11.14 24.28
CA SER A 442 15.02 -10.45 24.16
C SER A 442 14.20 -10.55 25.44
N ASP A 443 13.51 -9.46 25.82
CA ASP A 443 12.58 -9.48 26.95
C ASP A 443 11.41 -10.45 26.71
N TYR A 444 10.94 -10.52 25.46
CA TYR A 444 9.87 -11.39 25.02
C TYR A 444 9.99 -11.73 23.53
N GLY A 445 9.25 -12.73 23.09
CA GLY A 445 9.02 -13.04 21.68
C GLY A 445 7.53 -13.14 21.37
N ILE A 446 7.19 -13.04 20.08
CA ILE A 446 5.79 -13.03 19.61
C ILE A 446 5.52 -14.26 18.75
N LEU A 447 4.47 -15.01 19.10
CA LEU A 447 3.95 -16.10 18.26
C LEU A 447 2.61 -15.67 17.65
N ILE A 448 2.63 -15.44 16.34
CA ILE A 448 1.43 -15.13 15.55
C ILE A 448 0.92 -16.44 14.94
N SER A 449 -0.29 -16.88 15.30
CA SER A 449 -0.78 -18.17 14.82
C SER A 449 -2.27 -18.21 14.56
N ASN A 450 -2.68 -19.02 13.59
CA ASN A 450 -4.08 -19.37 13.36
C ASN A 450 -4.65 -20.37 14.39
N ARG A 451 -3.83 -20.80 15.37
CA ARG A 451 -4.25 -21.62 16.52
C ARG A 451 -4.30 -20.86 17.83
N THR A 452 -3.83 -19.62 17.83
CA THR A 452 -4.04 -18.71 18.94
C THR A 452 -5.43 -18.11 18.78
N PHE A 453 -6.28 -18.28 19.80
CA PHE A 453 -7.68 -17.79 19.76
C PHE A 453 -7.86 -16.41 20.39
N SER A 454 -6.95 -16.03 21.29
CA SER A 454 -6.91 -14.71 21.91
C SER A 454 -5.49 -14.28 22.22
N ILE A 455 -5.28 -12.98 22.34
CA ILE A 455 -4.04 -12.40 22.83
C ILE A 455 -3.82 -12.86 24.26
N LYS A 456 -2.63 -13.37 24.53
CA LYS A 456 -2.20 -13.73 25.89
C LYS A 456 -0.69 -13.68 26.01
N LYS A 457 -0.20 -13.47 27.24
CA LYS A 457 1.22 -13.51 27.58
C LYS A 457 1.44 -14.69 28.53
N GLU A 458 2.27 -15.65 28.11
CA GLU A 458 2.71 -16.77 28.96
C GLU A 458 4.23 -16.73 29.03
N ASN A 459 4.78 -16.54 30.23
CA ASN A 459 6.21 -16.32 30.44
C ASN A 459 6.71 -15.14 29.59
N ASN A 460 7.75 -15.37 28.79
CA ASN A 460 8.35 -14.42 27.84
C ASN A 460 7.78 -14.55 26.42
N ILE A 461 6.62 -15.18 26.23
CA ILE A 461 5.99 -15.31 24.91
C ILE A 461 4.62 -14.64 24.90
N ILE A 462 4.42 -13.75 23.94
CA ILE A 462 3.12 -13.14 23.63
C ILE A 462 2.52 -13.89 22.43
N TYR A 463 1.33 -14.43 22.62
CA TYR A 463 0.56 -15.12 21.58
C TYR A 463 -0.43 -14.12 20.98
N ILE A 464 -0.50 -14.06 19.66
CA ILE A 464 -1.47 -13.21 18.94
C ILE A 464 -2.19 -14.06 17.90
N PRO A 465 -3.53 -14.02 17.83
CA PRO A 465 -4.25 -14.61 16.69
C PRO A 465 -3.84 -13.95 15.38
N LEU A 466 -3.63 -14.76 14.34
CA LEU A 466 -3.25 -14.23 13.01
C LEU A 466 -4.27 -13.20 12.49
N ARG A 467 -5.57 -13.42 12.75
CA ARG A 467 -6.64 -12.49 12.39
C ARG A 467 -6.53 -11.18 13.16
N THR A 468 -6.26 -11.23 14.47
CA THR A 468 -6.09 -10.04 15.30
C THR A 468 -4.86 -9.23 14.89
N PHE A 469 -3.76 -9.88 14.52
CA PHE A 469 -2.55 -9.19 14.04
C PHE A 469 -2.80 -8.33 12.79
N SER A 470 -3.78 -8.69 11.95
CA SER A 470 -4.12 -7.94 10.73
C SER A 470 -4.75 -6.55 10.97
N TYR A 471 -4.93 -6.16 12.23
CA TYR A 471 -5.45 -4.84 12.64
C TYR A 471 -4.36 -3.78 12.87
N ILE A 472 -3.10 -4.11 12.63
CA ILE A 472 -1.97 -3.17 12.61
C ILE A 472 -2.09 -2.26 11.39
#